data_AF-A0A524G614-F1
#
_entry.id   AF-A0A524G614-F1
#
_cell.length_a   1.000
_cell.length_b   1.000
_cell.length_c   1.000
_cell.angle_alpha   90.00
_cell.angle_beta   90.00
_cell.angle_gamma   90.00
#
_symmetry.space_group_name_H-M   'P 1'
#
loop_
_entity.id
_entity.type
_entity.pdbx_description
1 polymer ?
#
loop_
_entity_poly.entity_id
_entity_poly.type
_entity_poly.pdbx_seq_one_letter_code
_entity_poly.pdbx_strand_id
1 'polypeptide(L)'
;MRARSVGYSIYMVLSIMASLTIAAIPAILFFGWFLLHFTNFLNSIGFPFSTLYDWALPLLSGTFDPIVIQYFWVFVLFVPVGLTCYAIFLGSLLGLFKLSRRGIPFLEDGYYSSDTEAWLLYEYYEIYYVLFPYFAGFFSVFLDTKPRHQAFGCKIGNNTVVGNGRLFNPERTIIGDNCFFGYDAILSGHVYESGRLYLKTVKLGNNVTVGANAVVLPGADIGDNVIVGANTVVPKDTTIPSNTIWVHGKAIPRKSKPVAEKLHQPIGGPPPLDPEDEADIPENGERL
;
A
#
# COMPACT_ATOMS: atom_id res chain seq x y z
N MET A 1 26.16 -11.71 -16.75
CA MET A 1 25.79 -11.95 -15.34
C MET A 1 26.69 -13.05 -14.77
N ARG A 2 27.33 -12.83 -13.62
CA ARG A 2 28.21 -13.85 -13.01
C ARG A 2 27.36 -15.05 -12.57
N ALA A 3 27.86 -16.28 -12.66
CA ALA A 3 27.10 -17.50 -12.32
C ALA A 3 26.40 -17.45 -10.94
N ARG A 4 27.01 -16.74 -9.97
CA ARG A 4 26.43 -16.49 -8.64
C ARG A 4 25.10 -15.72 -8.69
N SER A 5 24.98 -14.66 -9.50
CA SER A 5 23.76 -13.86 -9.56
C SER A 5 22.58 -14.65 -10.14
N VAL A 6 22.85 -15.59 -11.05
CA VAL A 6 21.85 -16.52 -11.59
C VAL A 6 21.36 -17.47 -10.51
N GLY A 7 22.29 -18.07 -9.74
CA GLY A 7 21.94 -18.96 -8.63
C GLY A 7 21.06 -18.28 -7.59
N TYR A 8 21.36 -17.03 -7.25
CA TYR A 8 20.56 -16.28 -6.30
C TYR A 8 19.17 -15.88 -6.83
N SER A 9 19.07 -15.55 -8.12
CA SER A 9 17.77 -15.27 -8.75
C SER A 9 16.86 -16.51 -8.73
N ILE A 10 17.43 -17.69 -9.01
CA ILE A 10 16.71 -18.98 -8.91
C ILE A 10 16.26 -19.22 -7.46
N TYR A 11 17.15 -19.00 -6.49
CA TYR A 11 16.81 -19.14 -5.07
C TYR A 11 15.64 -18.22 -4.67
N MET A 12 15.65 -16.95 -5.11
CA MET A 12 14.54 -16.03 -4.81
C MET A 12 13.22 -16.49 -5.41
N VAL A 13 13.22 -16.89 -6.69
CA VAL A 13 12.00 -17.37 -7.37
C VAL A 13 11.44 -18.60 -6.66
N LEU A 14 12.27 -19.60 -6.38
CA LEU A 14 11.84 -20.80 -5.65
C LEU A 14 11.32 -20.47 -4.25
N SER A 15 11.97 -19.52 -3.56
CA SER A 15 11.54 -19.07 -2.23
C SER A 15 10.18 -18.39 -2.28
N ILE A 16 9.93 -17.52 -3.27
CA ILE A 16 8.63 -16.86 -3.47
C ILE A 16 7.55 -17.89 -3.78
N MET A 17 7.83 -18.84 -4.69
CA MET A 17 6.88 -19.91 -5.04
C MET A 17 6.52 -20.76 -3.83
N ALA A 18 7.51 -21.15 -3.02
CA ALA A 18 7.30 -21.91 -1.80
C ALA A 18 6.47 -21.11 -0.79
N SER A 19 6.79 -19.84 -0.57
CA SER A 19 6.05 -18.97 0.36
C SER A 19 4.60 -18.73 -0.07
N LEU A 20 4.34 -18.50 -1.36
CA LEU A 20 2.97 -18.38 -1.88
C LEU A 20 2.19 -19.69 -1.69
N THR A 21 2.83 -20.84 -1.95
CA THR A 21 2.21 -22.16 -1.77
C THR A 21 1.85 -22.41 -0.31
N ILE A 22 2.77 -22.15 0.61
CA ILE A 22 2.55 -22.33 2.06
C ILE A 22 1.47 -21.36 2.56
N ALA A 23 1.50 -20.10 2.12
CA ALA A 23 0.49 -19.10 2.49
C ALA A 23 -0.92 -19.46 2.02
N ALA A 24 -1.06 -20.26 0.95
CA ALA A 24 -2.35 -20.71 0.44
C ALA A 24 -2.97 -21.85 1.27
N ILE A 25 -2.16 -22.64 1.99
CA ILE A 25 -2.64 -23.81 2.75
C ILE A 25 -3.77 -23.44 3.72
N PRO A 26 -3.66 -22.42 4.59
CA PRO A 26 -4.75 -22.07 5.52
C PRO A 26 -6.05 -21.68 4.81
N ALA A 27 -5.96 -20.99 3.66
CA ALA A 27 -7.13 -20.62 2.88
C ALA A 27 -7.80 -21.86 2.23
N ILE A 28 -7.01 -22.79 1.70
CA ILE A 28 -7.51 -24.05 1.12
C ILE A 28 -8.17 -24.90 2.20
N LEU A 29 -7.55 -25.02 3.38
CA LEU A 29 -8.10 -25.76 4.51
C LEU A 29 -9.40 -25.12 5.02
N PHE A 30 -9.44 -23.80 5.12
CA PHE A 30 -10.65 -23.06 5.48
C PHE A 30 -11.78 -23.33 4.47
N PHE A 31 -11.48 -23.22 3.17
CA PHE A 31 -12.47 -23.49 2.12
C PHE A 31 -13.01 -24.92 2.19
N GLY A 32 -12.13 -25.91 2.31
CA GLY A 32 -12.53 -27.31 2.48
C GLY A 32 -13.37 -27.54 3.74
N TRP A 33 -12.98 -26.95 4.86
CA TRP A 33 -13.75 -27.01 6.10
C TRP A 33 -15.14 -26.37 5.93
N PHE A 34 -15.20 -25.18 5.32
CA PHE A 34 -16.45 -24.48 5.06
C PHE A 34 -17.38 -25.28 4.16
N LEU A 35 -16.87 -25.88 3.08
CA LEU A 35 -17.64 -26.76 2.19
C LEU A 35 -18.30 -27.92 2.93
N LEU A 36 -17.61 -28.52 3.89
CA LEU A 36 -18.10 -29.68 4.65
C LEU A 36 -19.08 -29.30 5.77
N HIS A 37 -19.00 -28.07 6.30
CA HIS A 37 -19.72 -27.66 7.50
C HIS A 37 -20.75 -26.55 7.26
N PHE A 38 -20.90 -26.07 6.03
CA PHE A 38 -21.72 -24.91 5.70
C PHE A 38 -23.17 -25.00 6.20
N THR A 39 -23.85 -26.11 5.94
CA THR A 39 -25.24 -26.34 6.39
C THR A 39 -25.35 -26.28 7.91
N ASN A 40 -24.41 -26.91 8.62
CA ASN A 40 -24.39 -26.91 10.08
C ASN A 40 -24.12 -25.51 10.63
N PHE A 41 -23.25 -24.74 9.97
CA PHE A 41 -22.95 -23.36 10.32
C PHE A 41 -24.18 -22.46 10.15
N LEU A 42 -24.91 -22.54 9.03
CA LEU A 42 -26.11 -21.74 8.82
C LEU A 42 -27.21 -22.07 9.84
N ASN A 43 -27.41 -23.36 10.12
CA ASN A 43 -28.39 -23.78 11.12
C ASN A 43 -28.01 -23.31 12.54
N SER A 44 -26.71 -23.23 12.87
CA SER A 44 -26.27 -22.78 14.20
C SER A 44 -26.46 -21.28 14.43
N ILE A 45 -26.41 -20.46 13.38
CA ILE A 45 -26.71 -19.03 13.45
C ILE A 45 -28.23 -18.74 13.33
N GLY A 46 -29.07 -19.77 13.40
CA GLY A 46 -30.53 -19.66 13.37
C GLY A 46 -31.13 -19.46 11.98
N PHE A 47 -30.34 -19.61 10.90
CA PHE A 47 -30.85 -19.56 9.54
C PHE A 47 -31.35 -20.95 9.12
N PRO A 48 -32.64 -21.13 8.76
CA PRO A 48 -33.23 -22.45 8.51
C PRO A 48 -32.88 -22.99 7.11
N PHE A 49 -31.58 -23.15 6.82
CA PHE A 49 -31.10 -23.53 5.50
C PHE A 49 -31.59 -24.91 5.08
N SER A 50 -31.57 -25.88 5.99
CA SER A 50 -32.05 -27.24 5.69
C SER A 50 -33.54 -27.23 5.33
N THR A 51 -34.36 -26.47 6.04
CA THR A 51 -35.80 -26.35 5.75
C THR A 51 -36.06 -25.71 4.38
N LEU A 52 -35.31 -24.66 4.04
CA LEU A 52 -35.39 -24.01 2.72
C LEU A 52 -34.92 -24.95 1.61
N TYR A 53 -33.85 -25.70 1.86
CA TYR A 53 -33.29 -26.68 0.92
C TYR A 53 -34.29 -27.80 0.63
N ASP A 54 -34.86 -28.41 1.67
CA ASP A 54 -35.83 -29.51 1.55
C ASP A 54 -37.11 -29.06 0.83
N TRP A 55 -37.55 -27.81 1.05
CA TRP A 55 -38.66 -27.21 0.32
C TRP A 55 -38.36 -27.00 -1.17
N ALA A 56 -37.15 -26.55 -1.51
CA ALA A 56 -36.74 -26.27 -2.88
C ALA A 56 -36.39 -27.52 -3.69
N LEU A 57 -35.94 -28.59 -3.03
CA LEU A 57 -35.45 -29.83 -3.66
C LEU A 57 -36.42 -30.44 -4.69
N PRO A 58 -37.73 -30.66 -4.40
CA PRO A 58 -38.66 -31.22 -5.38
C PRO A 58 -38.95 -30.30 -6.56
N LEU A 59 -38.78 -28.98 -6.41
CA LEU A 59 -38.96 -28.00 -7.49
C LEU A 59 -37.77 -28.00 -8.47
N LEU A 60 -36.57 -28.30 -7.98
CA LEU A 60 -35.32 -28.23 -8.74
C LEU A 60 -34.89 -29.57 -9.33
N SER A 61 -35.25 -30.69 -8.69
CA SER A 61 -34.80 -32.04 -9.05
C SER A 61 -35.22 -32.52 -10.44
N GLY A 62 -36.27 -31.94 -11.03
CA GLY A 62 -36.71 -32.22 -12.40
C GLY A 62 -35.91 -31.48 -13.48
N THR A 63 -35.11 -30.47 -13.12
CA THR A 63 -34.42 -29.58 -14.06
C THR A 63 -32.91 -29.61 -13.91
N PHE A 64 -32.40 -29.81 -12.69
CA PHE A 64 -30.97 -29.75 -12.39
C PHE A 64 -30.44 -31.06 -11.82
N ASP A 65 -29.17 -31.36 -12.13
CA ASP A 65 -28.46 -32.51 -11.56
C ASP A 65 -28.36 -32.41 -10.02
N PRO A 66 -28.50 -33.52 -9.27
CA PRO A 66 -28.39 -33.52 -7.81
C PRO A 66 -27.13 -32.85 -7.25
N ILE A 67 -25.98 -32.94 -7.94
CA ILE A 67 -24.74 -32.29 -7.51
C ILE A 67 -24.88 -30.77 -7.54
N VAL A 68 -25.52 -30.23 -8.58
CA VAL A 68 -25.74 -28.78 -8.73
C VAL A 68 -26.66 -28.27 -7.64
N ILE A 69 -27.72 -29.03 -7.32
CA ILE A 69 -28.64 -28.68 -6.24
C ILE A 69 -27.92 -28.72 -4.90
N GLN A 70 -27.08 -29.71 -4.63
CA GLN A 70 -26.35 -29.83 -3.36
C GLN A 70 -25.38 -28.65 -3.11
N TYR A 71 -24.74 -28.12 -4.16
CA TYR A 71 -23.72 -27.08 -4.06
C TYR A 71 -24.18 -25.71 -4.60
N PHE A 72 -25.49 -25.50 -4.83
CA PHE A 72 -26.02 -24.25 -5.41
C PHE A 72 -25.58 -23.01 -4.63
N TRP A 73 -25.52 -23.13 -3.29
CA TRP A 73 -25.14 -22.07 -2.37
C TRP A 73 -23.68 -21.63 -2.56
N VAL A 74 -22.81 -22.51 -3.07
CA VAL A 74 -21.42 -22.15 -3.40
C VAL A 74 -21.40 -21.09 -4.48
N PHE A 75 -22.31 -21.16 -5.46
CA PHE A 75 -22.42 -20.14 -6.50
C PHE A 75 -22.95 -18.82 -5.94
N VAL A 76 -23.93 -18.88 -5.03
CA VAL A 76 -24.50 -17.68 -4.38
C VAL A 76 -23.45 -16.99 -3.48
N LEU A 77 -22.66 -17.78 -2.75
CA LEU A 77 -21.66 -17.28 -1.81
C LEU A 77 -20.24 -17.28 -2.37
N PHE A 78 -20.08 -17.47 -3.68
CA PHE A 78 -18.79 -17.58 -4.32
C PHE A 78 -17.91 -16.38 -4.00
N VAL A 79 -18.48 -15.18 -4.12
CA VAL A 79 -17.79 -13.92 -3.86
C VAL A 79 -17.38 -13.77 -2.39
N PRO A 80 -18.29 -13.82 -1.39
CA PRO A 80 -17.89 -13.62 0.01
C PRO A 80 -16.94 -14.71 0.53
N VAL A 81 -17.13 -15.97 0.13
CA VAL A 81 -16.24 -17.07 0.52
C VAL A 81 -14.86 -16.89 -0.14
N GLY A 82 -14.85 -16.54 -1.43
CA GLY A 82 -13.62 -16.23 -2.16
C GLY A 82 -12.83 -15.09 -1.52
N LEU A 83 -13.49 -13.98 -1.20
CA LEU A 83 -12.86 -12.84 -0.50
C LEU A 83 -12.35 -13.23 0.89
N THR A 84 -13.04 -14.09 1.62
CA THR A 84 -12.61 -14.57 2.94
C THR A 84 -11.36 -15.46 2.82
N CYS A 85 -11.36 -16.44 1.92
CA CYS A 85 -10.20 -17.28 1.63
C CYS A 85 -9.00 -16.41 1.22
N TYR A 86 -9.27 -15.39 0.41
CA TYR A 86 -8.26 -14.47 -0.04
C TYR A 86 -7.67 -13.61 1.08
N ALA A 87 -8.50 -13.13 2.00
CA ALA A 87 -8.04 -12.43 3.20
C ALA A 87 -7.17 -13.33 4.11
N ILE A 88 -7.56 -14.61 4.27
CA ILE A 88 -6.77 -15.60 5.03
C ILE A 88 -5.41 -15.85 4.35
N PHE A 89 -5.38 -15.98 3.03
CA PHE A 89 -4.15 -16.11 2.26
C PHE A 89 -3.23 -14.89 2.46
N LEU A 90 -3.76 -13.68 2.28
CA LEU A 90 -3.03 -12.43 2.47
C LEU A 90 -2.48 -12.28 3.89
N GLY A 91 -3.29 -12.62 4.90
CA GLY A 91 -2.89 -12.61 6.31
C GLY A 91 -1.79 -13.63 6.59
N SER A 92 -1.87 -14.83 6.01
CA SER A 92 -0.85 -15.87 6.13
C SER A 92 0.46 -15.43 5.48
N LEU A 93 0.39 -14.84 4.28
CA LEU A 93 1.55 -14.30 3.57
C LEU A 93 2.23 -13.17 4.37
N LEU A 94 1.44 -12.24 4.92
CA LEU A 94 1.95 -11.18 5.80
C LEU A 94 2.56 -11.75 7.08
N GLY A 95 1.97 -12.81 7.64
CA GLY A 95 2.48 -13.52 8.80
C GLY A 95 3.83 -14.17 8.54
N LEU A 96 3.98 -14.87 7.40
CA LEU A 96 5.25 -15.46 6.96
C LEU A 96 6.32 -14.40 6.74
N PHE A 97 5.96 -13.27 6.12
CA PHE A 97 6.86 -12.13 5.99
C PHE A 97 7.31 -11.61 7.36
N LYS A 98 6.37 -11.33 8.27
CA LYS A 98 6.71 -10.86 9.64
C LYS A 98 7.57 -11.87 10.41
N LEU A 99 7.38 -13.17 10.16
CA LEU A 99 8.19 -14.21 10.75
C LEU A 99 9.62 -14.20 10.17
N SER A 100 9.78 -14.11 8.85
CA SER A 100 11.11 -14.02 8.22
C SER A 100 11.86 -12.76 8.67
N ARG A 101 11.14 -11.65 8.86
CA ARG A 101 11.67 -10.38 9.41
C ARG A 101 12.26 -10.51 10.82
N ARG A 102 11.91 -11.52 11.62
CA ARG A 102 12.50 -11.72 12.96
C ARG A 102 13.89 -12.33 12.92
N GLY A 103 14.19 -13.13 11.90
CA GLY A 103 15.47 -13.83 11.77
C GLY A 103 16.50 -13.11 10.90
N ILE A 104 16.09 -12.07 10.18
CA ILE A 104 16.95 -11.43 9.17
C ILE A 104 17.12 -9.93 9.48
N PRO A 105 18.37 -9.45 9.64
CA PRO A 105 18.65 -8.07 10.03
C PRO A 105 18.27 -7.07 8.93
N PHE A 106 17.98 -5.83 9.34
CA PHE A 106 17.90 -4.72 8.40
C PHE A 106 19.29 -4.43 7.85
N LEU A 107 19.35 -4.15 6.55
CA LEU A 107 20.52 -3.47 6.00
C LEU A 107 20.62 -2.08 6.63
N GLU A 108 21.83 -1.63 6.91
CA GLU A 108 22.07 -0.27 7.39
C GLU A 108 21.91 0.74 6.23
N ASP A 109 22.02 2.02 6.56
CA ASP A 109 22.09 3.08 5.54
C ASP A 109 23.48 3.04 4.89
N GLY A 110 23.55 3.03 3.56
CA GLY A 110 24.83 2.97 2.85
C GLY A 110 24.75 2.47 1.42
N TYR A 111 25.92 2.20 0.86
CA TYR A 111 26.09 1.67 -0.50
C TYR A 111 26.37 0.17 -0.46
N TYR A 112 25.60 -0.58 -1.23
CA TYR A 112 25.75 -2.02 -1.41
C TYR A 112 26.01 -2.34 -2.88
N SER A 113 26.99 -3.20 -3.16
CA SER A 113 27.25 -3.63 -4.55
C SER A 113 26.18 -4.62 -5.01
N SER A 114 25.75 -4.51 -6.27
CA SER A 114 24.69 -5.36 -6.83
C SER A 114 25.07 -6.85 -6.96
N ASP A 115 26.35 -7.19 -6.76
CA ASP A 115 26.86 -8.56 -6.80
C ASP A 115 27.01 -9.21 -5.40
N THR A 116 26.42 -8.59 -4.38
CA THR A 116 26.51 -9.03 -2.97
C THR A 116 25.22 -9.65 -2.47
N GLU A 117 25.33 -10.42 -1.38
CA GLU A 117 24.18 -11.00 -0.67
C GLU A 117 23.26 -9.94 -0.07
N ALA A 118 23.80 -8.78 0.29
CA ALA A 118 23.03 -7.65 0.77
C ALA A 118 22.01 -7.17 -0.27
N TRP A 119 22.39 -7.13 -1.55
CA TRP A 119 21.46 -6.75 -2.62
C TRP A 119 20.29 -7.74 -2.73
N LEU A 120 20.54 -9.03 -2.62
CA LEU A 120 19.47 -10.04 -2.67
C LEU A 120 18.56 -9.99 -1.48
N LEU A 121 19.14 -9.72 -0.31
CA LEU A 121 18.37 -9.55 0.90
C LEU A 121 17.41 -8.36 0.76
N TYR A 122 17.91 -7.27 0.18
CA TYR A 122 17.10 -6.11 -0.18
C TYR A 122 15.96 -6.47 -1.15
N GLU A 123 16.28 -7.12 -2.27
CA GLU A 123 15.29 -7.50 -3.29
C GLU A 123 14.21 -8.43 -2.73
N TYR A 124 14.60 -9.38 -1.87
CA TYR A 124 13.66 -10.23 -1.16
C TYR A 124 12.62 -9.40 -0.39
N TYR A 125 13.03 -8.35 0.32
CA TYR A 125 12.08 -7.49 1.04
C TYR A 125 11.22 -6.65 0.11
N GLU A 126 11.82 -6.07 -0.93
CA GLU A 126 11.11 -5.23 -1.88
C GLU A 126 10.03 -6.04 -2.62
N ILE A 127 10.34 -7.26 -3.06
CA ILE A 127 9.38 -8.12 -3.76
C ILE A 127 8.13 -8.39 -2.91
N TYR A 128 8.28 -8.72 -1.63
CA TYR A 128 7.12 -8.97 -0.76
C TYR A 128 6.23 -7.73 -0.64
N TYR A 129 6.86 -6.57 -0.50
CA TYR A 129 6.15 -5.32 -0.38
C TYR A 129 5.49 -4.88 -1.70
N VAL A 130 6.15 -5.08 -2.85
CA VAL A 130 5.61 -4.75 -4.18
C VAL A 130 4.49 -5.70 -4.59
N LEU A 131 4.60 -7.00 -4.26
CA LEU A 131 3.56 -7.98 -4.57
C LEU A 131 2.29 -7.78 -3.74
N PHE A 132 2.42 -7.34 -2.49
CA PHE A 132 1.27 -7.23 -1.59
C PHE A 132 0.15 -6.33 -2.12
N PRO A 133 0.39 -5.12 -2.70
CA PRO A 133 -0.61 -4.32 -3.39
C PRO A 133 -1.30 -4.99 -4.58
N TYR A 134 -0.61 -5.82 -5.37
CA TYR A 134 -1.26 -6.54 -6.49
C TYR A 134 -2.30 -7.52 -5.96
N PHE A 135 -2.03 -8.11 -4.80
CA PHE A 135 -3.02 -8.96 -4.16
C PHE A 135 -4.08 -8.11 -3.41
N ALA A 136 -3.68 -7.15 -2.60
CA ALA A 136 -4.59 -6.38 -1.75
C ALA A 136 -5.33 -5.23 -2.47
N GLY A 137 -5.11 -5.01 -3.77
CA GLY A 137 -5.59 -3.84 -4.52
C GLY A 137 -7.11 -3.67 -4.50
N PHE A 138 -7.87 -4.76 -4.50
CA PHE A 138 -9.32 -4.73 -4.33
C PHE A 138 -9.72 -4.11 -2.97
N PHE A 139 -8.99 -4.45 -1.90
CA PHE A 139 -9.28 -3.95 -0.56
C PHE A 139 -8.79 -2.52 -0.32
N SER A 140 -7.78 -2.05 -1.06
CA SER A 140 -7.30 -0.66 -0.91
C SER A 140 -8.30 0.40 -1.36
N VAL A 141 -9.36 0.02 -2.09
CA VAL A 141 -10.49 0.92 -2.37
C VAL A 141 -11.29 1.21 -1.10
N PHE A 142 -11.35 0.24 -0.19
CA PHE A 142 -12.15 0.29 1.03
C PHE A 142 -11.33 0.63 2.28
N LEU A 143 -10.01 0.40 2.23
CA LEU A 143 -9.11 0.51 3.38
C LEU A 143 -8.01 1.54 3.11
N ASP A 144 -7.72 2.36 4.13
CA ASP A 144 -6.57 3.25 4.14
C ASP A 144 -5.29 2.47 3.81
N THR A 145 -4.41 3.05 2.99
CA THR A 145 -3.12 2.45 2.64
C THR A 145 -2.11 2.52 3.78
N LYS A 146 -2.33 3.41 4.76
CA LYS A 146 -1.43 3.62 5.90
C LYS A 146 -1.13 2.37 6.75
N PRO A 147 -2.11 1.56 7.22
CA PRO A 147 -1.83 0.37 8.01
C PRO A 147 -0.95 -0.65 7.28
N ARG A 148 -1.08 -0.75 5.94
CA ARG A 148 -0.20 -1.58 5.10
C ARG A 148 1.23 -1.09 5.21
N HIS A 149 1.49 0.19 4.95
CA HIS A 149 2.85 0.74 5.01
C HIS A 149 3.48 0.55 6.42
N GLN A 150 2.70 0.76 7.47
CA GLN A 150 3.14 0.54 8.85
C GLN A 150 3.44 -0.93 9.15
N ALA A 151 2.66 -1.87 8.61
CA ALA A 151 2.89 -3.31 8.79
C ALA A 151 4.23 -3.78 8.21
N PHE A 152 4.78 -3.04 7.23
CA PHE A 152 6.10 -3.27 6.63
C PHE A 152 7.21 -2.39 7.21
N GLY A 153 6.94 -1.62 8.28
CA GLY A 153 7.96 -0.91 9.05
C GLY A 153 7.97 0.62 8.90
N CYS A 154 7.07 1.19 8.09
CA CYS A 154 6.94 2.63 7.95
C CYS A 154 6.46 3.28 9.25
N LYS A 155 7.06 4.41 9.62
CA LYS A 155 6.56 5.26 10.71
C LYS A 155 5.76 6.39 10.09
N ILE A 156 4.46 6.42 10.34
CA ILE A 156 3.55 7.43 9.79
C ILE A 156 2.74 8.05 10.92
N GLY A 157 2.84 9.37 11.07
CA GLY A 157 2.12 10.18 12.05
C GLY A 157 0.60 10.21 11.85
N ASN A 158 -0.09 10.89 12.77
CA ASN A 158 -1.54 11.07 12.78
C ASN A 158 -2.01 12.00 11.66
N ASN A 159 -3.24 11.78 11.18
CA ASN A 159 -3.87 12.57 10.10
C ASN A 159 -3.06 12.66 8.79
N THR A 160 -2.06 11.81 8.61
CA THR A 160 -1.28 11.73 7.38
C THR A 160 -1.95 10.80 6.39
N VAL A 161 -2.14 11.29 5.16
CA VAL A 161 -2.78 10.59 4.06
C VAL A 161 -1.76 10.36 2.95
N VAL A 162 -1.40 9.09 2.74
CA VAL A 162 -0.55 8.66 1.61
C VAL A 162 -1.41 8.45 0.37
N GLY A 163 -2.64 7.94 0.52
CA GLY A 163 -3.59 7.77 -0.57
C GLY A 163 -3.01 6.98 -1.74
N ASN A 164 -2.99 7.60 -2.92
CA ASN A 164 -2.45 7.07 -4.17
C ASN A 164 -0.95 7.35 -4.39
N GLY A 165 -0.24 7.86 -3.37
CA GLY A 165 1.21 7.94 -3.37
C GLY A 165 1.86 6.56 -3.27
N ARG A 166 3.09 6.46 -3.77
CA ARG A 166 3.91 5.23 -3.80
C ARG A 166 5.09 5.40 -2.85
N LEU A 167 5.02 4.74 -1.69
CA LEU A 167 6.16 4.61 -0.79
C LEU A 167 6.93 3.34 -1.17
N PHE A 168 8.23 3.45 -1.40
CA PHE A 168 9.16 2.33 -1.52
C PHE A 168 10.00 2.24 -0.25
N ASN A 169 10.34 1.02 0.17
CA ASN A 169 11.10 0.76 1.41
C ASN A 169 10.41 1.39 2.63
N PRO A 170 9.20 0.92 2.98
CA PRO A 170 8.47 1.42 4.15
C PRO A 170 9.34 1.42 5.42
N GLU A 171 10.16 0.41 5.62
CA GLU A 171 11.09 0.31 6.76
C GLU A 171 12.12 1.43 6.86
N ARG A 172 12.33 2.19 5.78
CA ARG A 172 13.22 3.35 5.69
C ARG A 172 12.48 4.67 5.59
N THR A 173 11.18 4.68 5.89
CA THR A 173 10.34 5.86 5.73
C THR A 173 9.78 6.32 7.07
N ILE A 174 10.03 7.59 7.40
CA ILE A 174 9.50 8.26 8.59
C ILE A 174 8.75 9.51 8.12
N ILE A 175 7.46 9.58 8.43
CA ILE A 175 6.57 10.67 8.05
C ILE A 175 5.87 11.19 9.32
N GLY A 176 5.92 12.50 9.54
CA GLY A 176 5.25 13.17 10.66
C GLY A 176 3.73 13.23 10.53
N ASP A 177 3.13 14.10 11.34
CA ASP A 177 1.68 14.31 11.41
C ASP A 177 1.18 15.24 10.29
N ASN A 178 -0.09 15.09 9.91
CA ASN A 178 -0.81 15.94 8.96
C ASN A 178 -0.12 16.09 7.59
N CYS A 179 0.50 15.03 7.08
CA CYS A 179 1.16 15.04 5.78
C CYS A 179 0.24 14.53 4.67
N PHE A 180 0.41 15.04 3.45
CA PHE A 180 -0.43 14.69 2.30
C PHE A 180 0.43 14.35 1.10
N PHE A 181 0.10 13.26 0.43
CA PHE A 181 0.76 12.83 -0.81
C PHE A 181 -0.20 12.99 -1.98
N GLY A 182 0.26 13.71 -2.99
CA GLY A 182 -0.41 13.83 -4.28
C GLY A 182 -0.38 12.52 -5.04
N TYR A 183 -1.26 12.43 -6.04
CA TYR A 183 -1.36 11.27 -6.91
C TYR A 183 0.00 10.92 -7.54
N ASP A 184 0.38 9.65 -7.50
CA ASP A 184 1.64 9.14 -8.04
C ASP A 184 2.92 9.82 -7.51
N ALA A 185 2.84 10.51 -6.38
CA ALA A 185 4.03 10.94 -5.64
C ALA A 185 4.85 9.71 -5.22
N ILE A 186 6.14 9.72 -5.47
CA ILE A 186 7.07 8.65 -5.13
C ILE A 186 7.94 9.10 -3.97
N LEU A 187 8.07 8.24 -2.96
CA LEU A 187 9.07 8.38 -1.91
C LEU A 187 9.85 7.08 -1.85
N SER A 188 11.16 7.14 -2.02
CA SER A 188 12.01 5.96 -2.10
C SER A 188 13.14 5.99 -1.08
N GLY A 189 13.27 4.92 -0.30
CA GLY A 189 14.43 4.67 0.55
C GLY A 189 15.62 4.03 -0.18
N HIS A 190 15.49 3.77 -1.49
CA HIS A 190 16.56 3.26 -2.33
C HIS A 190 16.72 3.99 -3.68
N VAL A 191 17.92 3.89 -4.26
CA VAL A 191 18.17 4.21 -5.67
C VAL A 191 19.31 3.33 -6.20
N TYR A 192 19.20 2.90 -7.46
CA TYR A 192 20.26 2.19 -8.15
C TYR A 192 21.14 3.19 -8.91
N GLU A 193 22.43 3.20 -8.62
CA GLU A 193 23.39 4.06 -9.32
C GLU A 193 24.75 3.38 -9.45
N SER A 194 25.37 3.49 -10.63
CA SER A 194 26.75 3.02 -10.87
C SER A 194 27.03 1.59 -10.41
N GLY A 195 26.07 0.66 -10.62
CA GLY A 195 26.17 -0.75 -10.21
C GLY A 195 26.04 -1.00 -8.70
N ARG A 196 25.57 0.00 -7.95
CA ARG A 196 25.36 -0.06 -6.51
C ARG A 196 23.92 0.29 -6.17
N LEU A 197 23.44 -0.33 -5.11
CA LEU A 197 22.21 0.03 -4.42
C LEU A 197 22.58 1.02 -3.31
N TYR A 198 22.06 2.24 -3.40
CA TYR A 198 22.13 3.20 -2.30
C TYR A 198 20.85 3.11 -1.46
N LEU A 199 21.00 2.85 -0.18
CA LEU A 199 19.90 2.77 0.78
C LEU A 199 20.06 3.84 1.84
N LYS A 200 19.01 4.63 2.08
CA LYS A 200 19.02 5.57 3.18
C LYS A 200 17.62 5.97 3.63
N THR A 201 17.47 6.16 4.93
CA THR A 201 16.21 6.58 5.56
C THR A 201 15.76 7.95 5.03
N VAL A 202 14.50 8.05 4.61
CA VAL A 202 13.84 9.31 4.23
C VAL A 202 12.97 9.79 5.40
N LYS A 203 13.06 11.08 5.72
CA LYS A 203 12.35 11.72 6.83
C LYS A 203 11.55 12.91 6.35
N LEU A 204 10.27 12.93 6.71
CA LEU A 204 9.37 14.08 6.56
C LEU A 204 8.91 14.51 7.95
N GLY A 205 9.02 15.82 8.23
CA GLY A 205 8.43 16.46 9.40
C GLY A 205 6.91 16.49 9.35
N ASN A 206 6.32 17.40 10.12
CA ASN A 206 4.88 17.57 10.22
C ASN A 206 4.35 18.56 9.17
N ASN A 207 3.08 18.45 8.80
CA ASN A 207 2.40 19.34 7.87
C ASN A 207 3.08 19.44 6.50
N VAL A 208 3.68 18.34 6.02
CA VAL A 208 4.36 18.27 4.72
C VAL A 208 3.38 17.87 3.63
N THR A 209 3.36 18.61 2.53
CA THR A 209 2.64 18.21 1.31
C THR A 209 3.62 17.77 0.24
N VAL A 210 3.50 16.55 -0.25
CA VAL A 210 4.25 16.05 -1.40
C VAL A 210 3.35 16.12 -2.63
N GLY A 211 3.68 16.99 -3.58
CA GLY A 211 2.87 17.23 -4.77
C GLY A 211 2.75 16.01 -5.68
N ALA A 212 1.74 16.00 -6.54
CA ALA A 212 1.50 14.91 -7.49
C ALA A 212 2.72 14.67 -8.38
N ASN A 213 3.04 13.40 -8.66
CA ASN A 213 4.20 12.97 -9.43
C ASN A 213 5.57 13.48 -8.93
N ALA A 214 5.65 14.05 -7.71
CA ALA A 214 6.94 14.41 -7.14
C ALA A 214 7.72 13.15 -6.76
N VAL A 215 9.05 13.21 -6.88
CA VAL A 215 9.93 12.09 -6.53
C VAL A 215 10.87 12.51 -5.40
N VAL A 216 10.78 11.85 -4.26
CA VAL A 216 11.65 12.05 -3.10
C VAL A 216 12.64 10.90 -3.02
N LEU A 217 13.93 11.21 -3.21
CA LEU A 217 15.02 10.23 -3.25
C LEU A 217 15.60 9.92 -1.85
N PRO A 218 16.41 8.84 -1.73
CA PRO A 218 16.87 8.33 -0.44
C PRO A 218 17.69 9.35 0.35
N GLY A 219 17.53 9.33 1.67
CA GLY A 219 18.28 10.21 2.56
C GLY A 219 17.77 11.64 2.63
N ALA A 220 16.68 11.98 1.95
CA ALA A 220 16.05 13.29 2.09
C ALA A 220 15.56 13.52 3.53
N ASP A 221 15.80 14.71 4.05
CA ASP A 221 15.37 15.17 5.37
C ASP A 221 14.56 16.46 5.21
N ILE A 222 13.24 16.34 5.27
CA ILE A 222 12.29 17.41 4.97
C ILE A 222 11.72 17.95 6.27
N GLY A 223 11.95 19.24 6.53
CA GLY A 223 11.44 19.92 7.72
C GLY A 223 9.91 20.07 7.77
N ASP A 224 9.42 20.68 8.84
CA ASP A 224 8.00 20.93 9.06
C ASP A 224 7.42 21.98 8.10
N ASN A 225 6.13 21.89 7.81
CA ASN A 225 5.37 22.85 7.00
C ASN A 225 5.91 23.05 5.58
N VAL A 226 6.56 22.03 5.01
CA VAL A 226 7.12 22.07 3.65
C VAL A 226 6.08 21.69 2.59
N ILE A 227 6.12 22.35 1.44
CA ILE A 227 5.43 21.89 0.23
C ILE A 227 6.49 21.45 -0.79
N VAL A 228 6.51 20.17 -1.15
CA VAL A 228 7.25 19.67 -2.31
C VAL A 228 6.33 19.83 -3.52
N GLY A 229 6.71 20.65 -4.49
CA GLY A 229 5.89 20.95 -5.67
C GLY A 229 5.61 19.72 -6.53
N ALA A 230 4.51 19.73 -7.29
CA ALA A 230 4.20 18.66 -8.22
C ALA A 230 5.28 18.52 -9.31
N ASN A 231 5.49 17.30 -9.82
CA ASN A 231 6.49 16.95 -10.84
C ASN A 231 7.94 17.37 -10.51
N THR A 232 8.27 17.64 -9.24
CA THR A 232 9.64 17.97 -8.84
C THR A 232 10.39 16.74 -8.34
N VAL A 233 11.72 16.82 -8.35
CA VAL A 233 12.58 15.83 -7.69
C VAL A 233 13.23 16.46 -6.47
N VAL A 234 13.20 15.76 -5.34
CA VAL A 234 14.07 16.02 -4.18
C VAL A 234 15.26 15.09 -4.29
N PRO A 235 16.48 15.61 -4.57
CA PRO A 235 17.66 14.77 -4.74
C PRO A 235 18.02 13.98 -3.48
N LYS A 236 18.81 12.91 -3.65
CA LYS A 236 19.32 12.12 -2.53
C LYS A 236 20.06 13.02 -1.54
N ASP A 237 19.97 12.68 -0.25
CA ASP A 237 20.67 13.39 0.84
C ASP A 237 20.35 14.90 0.95
N THR A 238 19.23 15.35 0.37
CA THR A 238 18.83 16.75 0.42
C THR A 238 18.12 17.05 1.73
N THR A 239 18.60 18.07 2.44
CA THR A 239 17.87 18.67 3.56
C THR A 239 17.04 19.86 3.07
N ILE A 240 15.72 19.79 3.27
CA ILE A 240 14.80 20.88 2.96
C ILE A 240 14.41 21.58 4.27
N PRO A 241 14.74 22.86 4.48
CA PRO A 241 14.39 23.58 5.70
C PRO A 241 12.87 23.69 5.89
N SER A 242 12.44 23.74 7.15
CA SER A 242 11.03 23.98 7.51
C SER A 242 10.50 25.30 6.93
N ASN A 243 9.18 25.37 6.72
CA ASN A 243 8.48 26.55 6.18
C ASN A 243 9.01 26.97 4.79
N THR A 244 9.23 26.00 3.90
CA THR A 244 9.64 26.26 2.53
C THR A 244 8.75 25.55 1.51
N ILE A 245 8.83 25.99 0.27
CA ILE A 245 8.27 25.34 -0.90
C ILE A 245 9.46 24.87 -1.73
N TRP A 246 9.58 23.56 -1.96
CA TRP A 246 10.60 22.97 -2.82
C TRP A 246 10.06 22.78 -4.23
N VAL A 247 10.63 23.50 -5.20
CA VAL A 247 10.23 23.40 -6.60
C VAL A 247 11.48 23.54 -7.47
N HIS A 248 11.64 22.66 -8.47
CA HIS A 248 12.73 22.71 -9.46
C HIS A 248 14.14 22.85 -8.83
N GLY A 249 14.39 22.13 -7.72
CA GLY A 249 15.70 22.12 -7.08
C GLY A 249 15.99 23.30 -6.15
N LYS A 250 15.00 24.16 -5.86
CA LYS A 250 15.16 25.32 -4.98
C LYS A 250 14.16 25.28 -3.83
N ALA A 251 14.64 25.62 -2.63
CA ALA A 251 13.79 25.90 -1.47
C ALA A 251 13.43 27.38 -1.45
N ILE A 252 12.14 27.69 -1.57
CA ILE A 252 11.59 29.05 -1.55
C ILE A 252 10.92 29.26 -0.20
N PRO A 253 11.16 30.36 0.53
CA PRO A 253 10.45 30.62 1.80
C PRO A 253 8.93 30.62 1.61
N ARG A 254 8.23 29.87 2.47
CA ARG A 254 6.77 29.81 2.47
C ARG A 254 6.24 30.97 3.31
N LYS A 255 5.39 31.82 2.73
CA LYS A 255 4.66 32.85 3.49
C LYS A 255 3.73 32.16 4.49
N SER A 256 3.58 32.76 5.67
CA SER A 256 2.59 32.31 6.64
C SER A 256 1.19 32.49 6.08
N LYS A 257 0.29 31.56 6.38
CA LYS A 257 -1.13 31.69 6.05
C LYS A 257 -1.70 32.97 6.68
N PRO A 258 -2.37 33.86 5.92
CA PRO A 258 -3.00 35.05 6.46
C PRO A 258 -4.07 34.71 7.51
N VAL A 259 -4.35 35.64 8.43
CA VAL A 259 -5.39 35.47 9.47
C VAL A 259 -6.78 35.30 8.85
N ALA A 260 -7.06 35.94 7.72
CA ALA A 260 -8.32 35.79 6.99
C ALA A 260 -8.57 34.34 6.55
N GLU A 261 -7.54 33.65 6.05
CA GLU A 261 -7.62 32.23 5.63
C GLU A 261 -7.99 31.29 6.80
N LYS A 262 -7.64 31.65 8.05
CA LYS A 262 -8.02 30.90 9.25
C LYS A 262 -9.46 31.14 9.70
N LEU A 263 -10.00 32.33 9.43
CA LEU A 263 -11.32 32.77 9.92
C LEU A 263 -12.46 32.41 8.96
N HIS A 264 -12.15 32.16 7.69
CA HIS A 264 -13.13 31.86 6.64
C HIS A 264 -13.48 30.37 6.50
N GLN A 265 -13.10 29.51 7.46
CA GLN A 265 -13.51 28.10 7.41
C GLN A 265 -15.03 27.98 7.58
N PRO A 266 -15.79 27.56 6.55
CA PRO A 266 -17.22 27.36 6.69
C PRO A 266 -17.45 26.17 7.62
N ILE A 267 -18.41 26.28 8.53
CA ILE A 267 -18.89 25.10 9.27
C ILE A 267 -19.55 24.18 8.24
N GLY A 268 -18.84 23.11 7.85
CA GLY A 268 -19.38 22.07 6.96
C GLY A 268 -19.20 22.29 5.45
N GLY A 269 -18.14 22.96 5.00
CA GLY A 269 -17.76 23.02 3.57
C GLY A 269 -16.25 22.89 3.35
N PRO A 270 -15.77 22.62 2.11
CA PRO A 270 -14.35 22.80 1.80
C PRO A 270 -13.96 24.26 2.07
N PRO A 271 -12.74 24.52 2.55
CA PRO A 271 -12.29 25.89 2.81
C PRO A 271 -12.38 26.74 1.54
N PRO A 272 -12.75 28.02 1.63
CA PRO A 272 -12.81 28.90 0.48
C PRO A 272 -11.43 29.02 -0.17
N LEU A 273 -11.42 28.98 -1.51
CA LEU A 273 -10.23 29.22 -2.33
C LEU A 273 -9.78 30.68 -2.18
N ASP A 274 -8.47 30.90 -2.30
CA ASP A 274 -7.84 32.22 -2.15
C ASP A 274 -8.36 33.16 -3.26
N PRO A 275 -8.68 34.45 -2.99
CA PRO A 275 -9.08 35.40 -4.04
C PRO A 275 -8.00 35.64 -5.11
N GLU A 276 -6.73 35.29 -4.82
CA GLU A 276 -5.64 35.31 -5.82
C GLU A 276 -5.70 34.11 -6.79
N ASP A 277 -6.40 33.01 -6.44
CA ASP A 277 -6.62 31.85 -7.32
C ASP A 277 -7.81 32.08 -8.30
N GLU A 278 -8.63 33.11 -8.10
CA GLU A 278 -9.64 33.56 -9.08
C GLU A 278 -9.00 34.32 -10.26
N ALA A 279 -7.77 34.84 -10.10
CA ALA A 279 -7.09 35.63 -11.14
C ALA A 279 -6.59 34.79 -12.32
N ASP A 280 -6.55 33.46 -12.20
CA ASP A 280 -6.17 32.52 -13.27
C ASP A 280 -7.38 31.94 -14.04
N ILE A 281 -8.60 32.47 -13.80
CA ILE A 281 -9.77 32.15 -14.62
C ILE A 281 -9.82 33.18 -15.76
N PRO A 282 -9.46 32.82 -17.01
CA PRO A 282 -9.68 33.74 -18.13
C PRO A 282 -11.18 34.06 -18.22
N GLU A 283 -11.52 35.35 -18.34
CA GLU A 283 -12.90 35.88 -18.43
C GLU A 283 -13.77 35.19 -19.50
N ASN A 284 -13.16 34.42 -20.40
CA ASN A 284 -13.79 33.90 -21.61
C ASN A 284 -14.13 32.40 -21.56
N GLY A 285 -13.92 31.70 -20.45
CA GLY A 285 -14.46 30.35 -20.25
C GLY A 285 -13.99 29.24 -21.23
N GLU A 286 -13.01 29.50 -22.09
CA GLU A 286 -12.45 28.49 -22.98
C GLU A 286 -11.39 27.68 -22.23
N ARG A 287 -11.78 26.46 -21.84
CA ARG A 287 -10.84 25.40 -21.45
C ARG A 287 -10.18 24.86 -22.71
N LEU A 288 -8.85 24.77 -22.73
CA LEU A 288 -8.13 23.78 -23.55
C LEU A 288 -8.33 22.38 -22.95
#